data_AF-A0A833Z962-F1
#
_entry.id   AF-A0A833Z962-F1
#
_cell.length_a   1.000
_cell.length_b   1.000
_cell.length_c   1.000
_cell.angle_alpha   90.00
_cell.angle_beta   90.00
_cell.angle_gamma   90.00
#
_symmetry.space_group_name_H-M   'P 1'
#
loop_
_entity.id
_entity.type
_entity.pdbx_description
1 polymer ?
#
loop_
_entity_poly.entity_id
_entity_poly.type
_entity_poly.pdbx_seq_one_letter_code
_entity_poly.pdbx_strand_id
1 'polypeptide(L)'
;MALLVRVLRNQISISQWVPVCSWLVPLSPTQGRWGRPLFGTSQKIKIAALRMYTSCVKKTDFEEFFLRCQMPDTFNSWFLITLLHVWMCLVRMKQEGRTGKYMCRIIVHFMWEDVEQRGRVMGVNPYILKKNMMIMTNNFYAAILGYDEGLLSDDHGLAAALWRMFFNQKCEDPRQLELLVEYVRKQIQYLDSMNGEDLLLTGEVSWRPLVEKDPQSVLKPRSPIYNDEGL
;
A
#
# COMPACT_ATOMS: atom_id res chain seq x y z
N MET A 1 20.29 33.30 3.31
CA MET A 1 21.08 32.04 3.21
C MET A 1 21.32 31.39 4.58
N ALA A 2 21.11 32.13 5.67
CA ALA A 2 20.62 31.58 6.94
C ALA A 2 19.16 31.09 6.78
N LEU A 3 18.78 30.11 7.62
CA LEU A 3 17.47 29.47 7.81
C LEU A 3 17.13 28.30 6.87
N LEU A 4 17.75 27.13 7.11
CA LEU A 4 17.12 25.78 7.06
C LEU A 4 18.10 24.61 7.34
N VAL A 5 19.27 24.86 7.95
CA VAL A 5 20.26 23.80 8.32
C VAL A 5 20.42 23.68 9.85
N ARG A 6 19.41 24.09 10.63
CA ARG A 6 19.59 24.27 12.08
C ARG A 6 18.71 23.42 13.00
N VAL A 7 18.27 22.23 12.57
CA VAL A 7 17.50 21.33 13.46
C VAL A 7 18.02 19.88 13.56
N LEU A 8 18.99 19.44 12.75
CA LEU A 8 19.46 18.04 12.82
C LEU A 8 20.97 17.90 13.00
N ARG A 9 21.50 18.52 14.06
CA ARG A 9 22.75 18.04 14.66
C ARG A 9 22.76 18.35 16.15
N ASN A 10 22.95 17.30 16.94
CA ASN A 10 23.27 17.29 18.36
C ASN A 10 22.09 17.36 19.35
N GLN A 11 21.56 16.19 19.72
CA GLN A 11 21.80 15.60 21.06
C GLN A 11 21.27 14.17 21.09
N ILE A 12 22.16 13.24 21.46
CA ILE A 12 21.86 11.84 21.71
C ILE A 12 21.23 11.77 23.11
N SER A 13 19.95 11.41 23.16
CA SER A 13 19.36 10.71 24.31
C SER A 13 18.34 9.72 23.75
N ILE A 14 18.65 8.44 23.89
CA ILE A 14 17.96 7.29 23.29
C ILE A 14 16.54 7.05 23.89
N SER A 15 16.05 7.93 24.78
CA SER A 15 14.82 7.70 25.56
C SER A 15 13.59 8.54 25.19
N GLN A 16 13.55 9.23 24.04
CA GLN A 16 12.39 10.07 23.65
C GLN A 16 11.76 9.79 22.27
N TRP A 17 12.01 8.63 21.67
CA TRP A 17 11.25 8.18 20.49
C TRP A 17 9.88 7.60 20.86
N VAL A 18 9.02 8.43 21.47
CA VAL A 18 7.56 8.27 21.50
C VAL A 18 7.02 9.70 21.45
N PRO A 19 6.60 10.22 20.27
CA PRO A 19 5.26 9.90 19.77
C PRO A 19 5.11 10.02 18.23
N VAL A 20 5.47 8.98 17.48
CA VAL A 20 4.81 8.66 16.18
C VAL A 20 3.93 7.42 16.33
N CYS A 21 4.10 6.68 17.43
CA CYS A 21 3.30 5.54 17.86
C CYS A 21 2.12 5.90 18.79
N SER A 22 1.46 7.06 18.59
CA SER A 22 0.14 7.31 19.22
C SER A 22 -1.02 6.68 18.43
N TRP A 23 -0.71 5.89 17.38
CA TRP A 23 -1.67 5.10 16.61
C TRP A 23 -1.68 3.62 17.00
N LEU A 24 -1.10 3.29 18.17
CA LEU A 24 -1.48 2.07 18.88
C LEU A 24 -2.99 2.10 19.04
N VAL A 25 -3.66 1.08 18.54
CA VAL A 25 -4.99 0.69 19.00
C VAL A 25 -4.87 0.37 20.49
N PRO A 26 -5.58 1.04 21.41
CA PRO A 26 -6.20 0.35 22.51
C PRO A 26 -7.60 -0.04 22.05
N LEU A 27 -7.87 -1.34 21.97
CA LEU A 27 -9.23 -1.81 22.15
C LEU A 27 -9.59 -1.57 23.62
N SER A 28 -9.96 -0.32 23.96
CA SER A 28 -10.69 0.00 25.17
C SER A 28 -11.62 1.19 24.91
N PRO A 29 -12.85 1.19 25.44
CA PRO A 29 -13.83 2.22 25.16
C PRO A 29 -13.62 3.39 26.12
N THR A 30 -12.94 4.43 25.69
CA THR A 30 -13.07 5.74 26.34
C THR A 30 -13.64 6.76 25.36
N GLN A 31 -14.73 7.36 25.83
CA GLN A 31 -15.76 8.02 25.07
C GLN A 31 -15.32 9.44 24.69
N GLY A 32 -14.54 9.55 23.61
CA GLY A 32 -14.31 10.82 22.91
C GLY A 32 -15.47 11.10 21.95
N ARG A 33 -16.05 12.30 22.01
CA ARG A 33 -17.21 12.73 21.22
C ARG A 33 -16.86 12.81 19.72
N TRP A 34 -17.04 11.72 18.99
CA TRP A 34 -16.94 11.68 17.52
C TRP A 34 -18.22 12.27 16.91
N GLY A 35 -18.10 13.31 16.11
CA GLY A 35 -19.17 13.70 15.19
C GLY A 35 -19.51 12.49 14.32
N ARG A 36 -20.73 11.96 14.47
CA ARG A 36 -21.15 10.74 13.79
C ARG A 36 -21.14 10.98 12.28
N PRO A 37 -20.41 10.19 11.48
CA PRO A 37 -20.69 10.08 10.06
C PRO A 37 -22.12 9.51 9.93
N LEU A 38 -22.94 10.11 9.07
CA LEU A 38 -24.25 9.56 8.72
C LEU A 38 -24.09 8.09 8.37
N PHE A 39 -24.82 7.20 9.05
CA PHE A 39 -24.65 5.75 9.06
C PHE A 39 -24.50 5.12 7.66
N GLY A 40 -25.17 5.69 6.64
CA GLY A 40 -25.07 5.24 5.24
C GLY A 40 -23.75 5.57 4.52
N THR A 41 -23.03 6.62 4.92
CA THR A 41 -21.76 7.03 4.29
C THR A 41 -20.62 6.11 4.69
N SER A 42 -20.63 5.62 5.94
CA SER A 42 -19.62 4.68 6.46
C SER A 42 -19.66 3.34 5.72
N GLN A 43 -20.85 2.81 5.43
CA GLN A 43 -21.00 1.53 4.72
C GLN A 43 -20.53 1.62 3.26
N LYS A 44 -20.81 2.72 2.57
CA LYS A 44 -20.33 2.95 1.19
C LYS A 44 -18.80 2.93 1.12
N ILE A 45 -18.13 3.62 2.05
CA ILE A 45 -16.66 3.64 2.11
C ILE A 45 -16.10 2.24 2.39
N LYS A 46 -16.76 1.42 3.21
CA LYS A 46 -16.32 0.05 3.44
C LYS A 46 -16.40 -0.81 2.17
N ILE A 47 -17.47 -0.67 1.40
CA ILE A 47 -17.62 -1.37 0.11
C ILE A 47 -16.54 -0.91 -0.88
N ALA A 48 -16.31 0.40 -0.98
CA ALA A 48 -15.23 0.94 -1.81
C ALA A 48 -13.86 0.41 -1.35
N ALA A 49 -13.58 0.42 -0.05
CA ALA A 49 -12.32 -0.11 0.51
C ALA A 49 -12.11 -1.59 0.16
N LEU A 50 -13.16 -2.41 0.25
CA LEU A 50 -13.11 -3.82 -0.14
C LEU A 50 -12.81 -3.97 -1.63
N ARG A 51 -13.45 -3.16 -2.49
CA ARG A 51 -13.21 -3.17 -3.95
C ARG A 51 -11.79 -2.75 -4.29
N MET A 52 -11.25 -1.76 -3.59
CA MET A 52 -9.88 -1.30 -3.77
C MET A 52 -8.89 -2.40 -3.37
N TYR A 53 -9.06 -3.00 -2.19
CA TYR A 53 -8.25 -4.15 -1.77
C TYR A 53 -8.35 -5.33 -2.76
N THR A 54 -9.57 -5.64 -3.20
CA THR A 54 -9.80 -6.69 -4.20
C THR A 54 -9.09 -6.39 -5.51
N SER A 55 -8.99 -5.11 -5.91
CA SER A 55 -8.23 -4.71 -7.08
C SER A 55 -6.72 -4.97 -6.90
N CYS A 56 -6.15 -4.77 -5.71
CA CYS A 56 -4.75 -5.12 -5.42
C CYS A 56 -4.46 -6.63 -5.58
N VAL A 57 -5.44 -7.49 -5.31
CA VAL A 57 -5.24 -8.96 -5.29
C VAL A 57 -5.70 -9.62 -6.59
N LYS A 58 -6.76 -9.13 -7.23
CA LYS A 58 -7.35 -9.78 -8.43
C LYS A 58 -6.96 -9.13 -9.75
N LYS A 59 -6.61 -7.85 -9.75
CA LYS A 59 -6.27 -7.11 -10.97
C LYS A 59 -4.76 -6.91 -11.14
N THR A 60 -3.96 -7.44 -10.23
CA THR A 60 -2.49 -7.44 -10.32
C THR A 60 -2.05 -8.74 -10.99
N ASP A 61 -1.13 -8.63 -11.95
CA ASP A 61 -0.54 -9.77 -12.63
C ASP A 61 0.61 -10.37 -11.80
N PHE A 62 0.26 -11.22 -10.82
CA PHE A 62 1.26 -11.83 -9.92
C PHE A 62 2.27 -12.71 -10.66
N GLU A 63 1.87 -13.36 -11.75
CA GLU A 63 2.75 -14.24 -12.53
C GLU A 63 3.89 -13.44 -13.17
N GLU A 64 3.60 -12.27 -13.74
CA GLU A 64 4.64 -11.40 -14.31
C GLU A 64 5.62 -10.92 -13.22
N PHE A 65 5.14 -10.63 -12.00
CA PHE A 65 6.03 -10.30 -10.88
C PHE A 65 6.91 -11.48 -10.48
N PHE A 66 6.35 -12.69 -10.35
CA PHE A 66 7.13 -13.88 -10.02
C PHE A 66 8.22 -14.14 -11.06
N LEU A 67 7.88 -14.02 -12.35
CA LEU A 67 8.80 -14.22 -13.45
C LEU A 67 9.90 -13.16 -13.50
N ARG A 68 9.52 -11.87 -13.51
CA ARG A 68 10.47 -10.76 -13.74
C ARG A 68 11.33 -10.43 -12.53
N CYS A 69 10.77 -10.55 -11.34
CA CYS A 69 11.48 -10.31 -10.09
C CYS A 69 12.08 -11.59 -9.50
N GLN A 70 12.02 -12.72 -10.22
CA GLN A 70 12.53 -14.03 -9.79
C GLN A 70 12.06 -14.42 -8.38
N MET A 71 10.81 -14.09 -8.06
CA MET A 71 10.24 -14.41 -6.75
C MET A 71 9.68 -15.83 -6.79
N PRO A 72 9.91 -16.64 -5.74
CA PRO A 72 9.31 -17.97 -5.67
C PRO A 72 7.79 -17.84 -5.47
N ASP A 73 6.99 -18.70 -6.10
CA ASP A 73 5.53 -18.73 -5.89
C ASP A 73 5.22 -19.24 -4.47
N THR A 74 5.11 -18.29 -3.54
CA THR A 74 4.91 -18.56 -2.11
C THR A 74 3.95 -17.55 -1.51
N PHE A 75 3.36 -17.91 -0.36
CA PHE A 75 2.54 -16.99 0.42
C PHE A 75 3.26 -15.68 0.77
N ASN A 76 4.56 -15.73 1.02
CA ASN A 76 5.36 -14.55 1.31
C ASN A 76 5.50 -13.64 0.07
N SER A 77 5.79 -14.20 -1.10
CA SER A 77 5.87 -13.42 -2.35
C SER A 77 4.53 -12.78 -2.69
N TRP A 78 3.43 -13.52 -2.55
CA TRP A 78 2.08 -12.97 -2.67
C TRP A 78 1.85 -11.80 -1.69
N PHE A 79 2.25 -11.96 -0.42
CA PHE A 79 2.09 -10.90 0.59
C PHE A 79 2.91 -9.64 0.23
N LEU A 80 4.15 -9.79 -0.23
CA LEU A 80 5.02 -8.66 -0.58
C LEU A 80 4.50 -7.87 -1.78
N ILE A 81 4.02 -8.56 -2.82
CA ILE A 81 3.38 -7.92 -3.98
C ILE A 81 2.08 -7.23 -3.54
N THR A 82 1.24 -7.90 -2.75
CA THR A 82 -0.01 -7.32 -2.24
C THR A 82 0.25 -6.09 -1.37
N LEU A 83 1.25 -6.15 -0.49
CA LEU A 83 1.68 -5.04 0.37
C LEU A 83 2.12 -3.83 -0.44
N LEU A 84 2.91 -4.03 -1.51
CA LEU A 84 3.34 -2.94 -2.38
C LEU A 84 2.13 -2.21 -3.00
N HIS A 85 1.16 -2.97 -3.53
CA HIS A 85 -0.05 -2.40 -4.14
C HIS A 85 -0.96 -1.71 -3.12
N VAL A 86 -1.17 -2.35 -1.96
CA VAL A 86 -1.92 -1.74 -0.87
C VAL A 86 -1.25 -0.44 -0.43
N TRP A 87 0.06 -0.41 -0.23
CA TRP A 87 0.80 0.81 0.13
C TRP A 87 0.55 1.95 -0.87
N MET A 88 0.62 1.69 -2.17
CA MET A 88 0.34 2.71 -3.19
C MET A 88 -1.10 3.27 -3.08
N CYS A 89 -2.09 2.40 -2.82
CA CYS A 89 -3.45 2.84 -2.52
C CYS A 89 -3.53 3.69 -1.25
N LEU A 90 -2.81 3.33 -0.18
CA LEU A 90 -2.78 4.10 1.06
C LEU A 90 -2.17 5.49 0.86
N VAL A 91 -1.08 5.60 0.09
CA VAL A 91 -0.47 6.90 -0.26
C VAL A 91 -1.49 7.79 -0.97
N ARG A 92 -2.19 7.26 -1.97
CA ARG A 92 -3.22 8.01 -2.71
C ARG A 92 -4.38 8.43 -1.82
N MET A 93 -4.95 7.51 -1.04
CA MET A 93 -6.14 7.79 -0.24
C MET A 93 -5.86 8.68 0.97
N LYS A 94 -4.64 8.72 1.51
CA LYS A 94 -4.27 9.64 2.61
C LYS A 94 -4.45 11.12 2.24
N GLN A 95 -4.41 11.46 0.94
CA GLN A 95 -4.59 12.81 0.42
C GLN A 95 -6.06 13.27 0.54
N GLU A 96 -7.03 12.35 0.59
CA GLU A 96 -8.49 12.60 0.67
C GLU A 96 -8.98 12.90 2.11
N GLY A 97 -8.11 13.53 2.91
CA GLY A 97 -8.44 14.00 4.26
C GLY A 97 -8.92 12.90 5.22
N ARG A 98 -9.98 13.20 5.98
CA ARG A 98 -10.49 12.30 7.04
C ARG A 98 -11.14 11.05 6.46
N THR A 99 -11.88 11.18 5.37
CA THR A 99 -12.59 10.08 4.71
C THR A 99 -11.61 9.11 4.08
N GLY A 100 -10.58 9.60 3.40
CA GLY A 100 -9.49 8.78 2.87
C GLY A 100 -8.72 8.04 3.95
N LYS A 101 -8.39 8.70 5.06
CA LYS A 101 -7.78 8.06 6.23
C LYS A 101 -8.67 6.96 6.83
N TYR A 102 -9.98 7.15 6.83
CA TYR A 102 -10.91 6.11 7.26
C TYR A 102 -10.87 4.91 6.30
N MET A 103 -10.95 5.15 4.98
CA MET A 103 -10.84 4.10 3.96
C MET A 103 -9.52 3.32 4.07
N CYS A 104 -8.39 3.99 4.29
CA CYS A 104 -7.08 3.37 4.54
C CYS A 104 -7.12 2.32 5.64
N ARG A 105 -7.76 2.62 6.78
CA ARG A 105 -7.89 1.66 7.89
C ARG A 105 -8.70 0.43 7.49
N ILE A 106 -9.74 0.62 6.69
CA ILE A 106 -10.59 -0.47 6.23
C ILE A 106 -9.87 -1.34 5.18
N ILE A 107 -9.08 -0.74 4.28
CA ILE A 107 -8.24 -1.50 3.32
C ILE A 107 -7.26 -2.41 4.08
N VAL A 108 -6.56 -1.86 5.08
CA VAL A 108 -5.61 -2.64 5.91
C VAL A 108 -6.33 -3.74 6.68
N HIS A 109 -7.55 -3.49 7.17
CA HIS A 109 -8.36 -4.50 7.82
C HIS A 109 -8.65 -5.69 6.88
N PHE A 110 -9.14 -5.43 5.65
CA PHE A 110 -9.40 -6.50 4.68
C PHE A 110 -8.14 -7.26 4.25
N MET A 111 -6.99 -6.57 4.16
CA MET A 111 -5.71 -7.22 3.90
C MET A 111 -5.37 -8.25 4.98
N TRP A 112 -5.54 -7.91 6.26
CA TRP A 112 -5.26 -8.84 7.35
C TRP A 112 -6.26 -9.98 7.44
N GLU A 113 -7.54 -9.74 7.14
CA GLU A 113 -8.54 -10.80 7.04
C GLU A 113 -8.19 -11.82 5.95
N ASP A 114 -7.72 -11.36 4.78
CA ASP A 114 -7.29 -12.25 3.68
C ASP A 114 -6.02 -13.03 4.04
N VAL A 115 -5.04 -12.38 4.69
CA VAL A 115 -3.83 -13.06 5.22
C VAL A 115 -4.21 -14.19 6.19
N GLU A 116 -5.11 -13.91 7.14
CA GLU A 116 -5.57 -14.90 8.11
C GLU A 116 -6.35 -16.04 7.44
N GLN A 117 -7.26 -15.70 6.52
CA GLN A 117 -8.06 -16.67 5.79
C GLN A 117 -7.19 -17.60 4.95
N ARG A 118 -6.22 -17.06 4.19
CA ARG A 118 -5.29 -17.86 3.40
C ARG A 118 -4.44 -18.78 4.27
N GLY A 119 -3.95 -18.28 5.40
CA GLY A 119 -3.22 -19.10 6.38
C GLY A 119 -4.05 -20.28 6.90
N ARG A 120 -5.34 -20.07 7.17
CA ARG A 120 -6.28 -21.14 7.55
C ARG A 120 -6.50 -22.15 6.41
N VAL A 121 -6.73 -21.67 5.19
CA VAL A 121 -6.95 -22.53 4.00
C VAL A 121 -5.73 -23.39 3.69
N MET A 122 -4.52 -22.86 3.89
CA MET A 122 -3.26 -23.60 3.76
C MET A 122 -3.02 -24.62 4.88
N GLY A 123 -3.92 -24.73 5.87
CA GLY A 123 -3.79 -25.68 6.98
C GLY A 123 -2.70 -25.32 7.99
N VAL A 124 -2.25 -24.06 8.02
CA VAL A 124 -1.24 -23.62 8.98
C VAL A 124 -1.82 -23.70 10.40
N ASN A 125 -1.09 -24.32 11.32
CA ASN A 125 -1.49 -24.40 12.72
C ASN A 125 -1.81 -22.99 13.28
N PRO A 126 -2.96 -22.78 13.96
CA PRO A 126 -3.37 -21.45 14.42
C PRO A 126 -2.34 -20.72 15.29
N TYR A 127 -1.59 -21.43 16.12
CA TYR A 127 -0.52 -20.86 16.94
C TYR A 127 0.64 -20.35 16.09
N ILE A 128 1.07 -21.13 15.10
CA ILE A 128 2.12 -20.75 14.15
C ILE A 128 1.66 -19.58 13.27
N LEU A 129 0.40 -19.63 12.80
CA LEU A 129 -0.20 -18.56 12.00
C LEU A 129 -0.16 -17.24 12.77
N LYS A 130 -0.60 -17.24 14.04
CA LYS A 130 -0.54 -16.03 14.90
C LYS A 130 0.87 -15.48 15.05
N LYS A 131 1.87 -16.36 15.25
CA LYS A 131 3.29 -15.95 15.34
C LYS A 131 3.78 -15.33 14.03
N ASN A 132 3.46 -15.95 12.90
CA ASN A 132 3.85 -15.46 11.58
C ASN A 132 3.17 -14.11 11.26
N MET A 133 1.89 -13.95 11.58
CA MET A 133 1.18 -12.68 11.40
C MET A 133 1.82 -11.53 12.18
N MET A 134 2.37 -11.79 13.37
CA MET A 134 3.11 -10.78 14.14
C MET A 134 4.38 -10.32 13.40
N ILE A 135 5.12 -11.25 12.80
CA ILE A 135 6.31 -10.93 11.98
C ILE A 135 5.89 -10.16 10.73
N MET A 136 4.83 -10.61 10.06
CA MET A 136 4.29 -9.93 8.87
C MET A 136 3.81 -8.51 9.20
N THR A 137 3.26 -8.28 10.39
CA THR A 137 2.85 -6.95 10.86
C THR A 137 4.04 -6.01 11.00
N ASN A 138 5.17 -6.50 11.52
CA ASN A 138 6.39 -5.71 11.59
C ASN A 138 6.92 -5.38 10.19
N ASN A 139 6.92 -6.37 9.28
CA ASN A 139 7.31 -6.17 7.88
C ASN A 139 6.39 -5.16 7.18
N PHE A 140 5.09 -5.20 7.46
CA PHE A 140 4.12 -4.22 6.97
C PHE A 140 4.54 -2.81 7.37
N TYR A 141 4.74 -2.53 8.66
CA TYR A 141 5.10 -1.18 9.11
C TYR A 141 6.46 -0.72 8.61
N ALA A 142 7.45 -1.62 8.58
CA ALA A 142 8.76 -1.32 8.02
C ALA A 142 8.66 -0.96 6.53
N ALA A 143 7.84 -1.69 5.77
CA ALA A 143 7.62 -1.42 4.35
C ALA A 143 6.90 -0.08 4.13
N ILE A 144 5.85 0.23 4.90
CA ILE A 144 5.16 1.53 4.77
C ILE A 144 6.14 2.69 4.98
N LEU A 145 6.96 2.64 6.04
CA LEU A 145 7.94 3.68 6.33
C LEU A 145 9.04 3.74 5.26
N GLY A 146 9.59 2.58 4.88
CA GLY A 146 10.65 2.50 3.90
C GLY A 146 10.22 2.97 2.51
N TYR A 147 9.00 2.62 2.09
CA TYR A 147 8.46 3.06 0.81
C TYR A 147 8.05 4.54 0.83
N ASP A 148 7.46 5.04 1.93
CA ASP A 148 7.17 6.48 2.07
C ASP A 148 8.46 7.31 1.95
N GLU A 149 9.55 6.90 2.63
CA GLU A 149 10.87 7.55 2.53
C GLU A 149 11.45 7.44 1.12
N GLY A 150 11.44 6.23 0.54
CA GLY A 150 11.96 5.98 -0.80
C GLY A 150 11.22 6.78 -1.88
N LEU A 151 9.91 6.90 -1.78
CA LEU A 151 9.08 7.65 -2.74
C LEU A 151 9.42 9.15 -2.73
N LEU A 152 9.72 9.71 -1.54
CA LEU A 152 10.11 11.11 -1.38
C LEU A 152 11.58 11.38 -1.76
N SER A 153 12.37 10.33 -1.99
CA SER A 153 13.76 10.41 -2.47
C SER A 153 13.83 10.35 -3.99
N ASP A 154 15.06 10.41 -4.51
CA ASP A 154 15.43 9.98 -5.85
C ASP A 154 15.28 8.46 -6.07
N ASP A 155 15.54 8.02 -7.30
CA ASP A 155 15.36 6.61 -7.69
C ASP A 155 16.35 5.66 -7.01
N HIS A 156 17.53 6.12 -6.59
CA HIS A 156 18.43 5.31 -5.76
C HIS A 156 17.85 5.05 -4.38
N GLY A 157 17.26 6.07 -3.74
CA GLY A 157 16.58 5.91 -2.46
C GLY A 157 15.39 4.95 -2.54
N LEU A 158 14.56 5.08 -3.59
CA LEU A 158 13.45 4.17 -3.83
C LEU A 158 13.93 2.74 -4.14
N ALA A 159 14.95 2.57 -4.97
CA ALA A 159 15.56 1.27 -5.25
C ALA A 159 16.05 0.61 -3.96
N ALA A 160 16.72 1.37 -3.08
CA ALA A 160 17.21 0.85 -1.81
C ALA A 160 16.06 0.40 -0.89
N ALA A 161 14.95 1.15 -0.85
CA ALA A 161 13.76 0.77 -0.09
C ALA A 161 13.13 -0.54 -0.63
N LEU A 162 12.95 -0.63 -1.94
CA LEU A 162 12.44 -1.83 -2.62
C LEU A 162 13.36 -3.03 -2.41
N TRP A 163 14.67 -2.85 -2.49
CA TRP A 163 15.64 -3.90 -2.22
C TRP A 163 15.49 -4.47 -0.80
N ARG A 164 15.40 -3.60 0.21
CA ARG A 164 15.25 -4.03 1.61
C ARG A 164 13.92 -4.72 1.87
N MET A 165 12.83 -4.18 1.36
CA MET A 165 11.47 -4.56 1.75
C MET A 165 10.84 -5.58 0.81
N PHE A 166 10.90 -5.35 -0.50
CA PHE A 166 10.29 -6.21 -1.51
C PHE A 166 11.17 -7.43 -1.84
N PHE A 167 12.47 -7.21 -2.03
CA PHE A 167 13.41 -8.29 -2.31
C PHE A 167 14.00 -8.93 -1.05
N ASN A 168 13.64 -8.43 0.14
CA ASN A 168 14.18 -8.91 1.42
C ASN A 168 15.72 -8.96 1.42
N GLN A 169 16.36 -7.93 0.87
CA GLN A 169 17.81 -7.79 0.74
C GLN A 169 18.46 -8.86 -0.17
N LYS A 170 17.65 -9.51 -1.02
CA LYS A 170 18.08 -10.57 -1.94
C LYS A 170 17.66 -10.22 -3.36
N CYS A 171 18.49 -9.42 -4.02
CA CYS A 171 18.37 -9.14 -5.44
C CYS A 171 19.78 -8.98 -5.99
N GLU A 172 20.17 -9.86 -6.91
CA GLU A 172 21.50 -9.87 -7.51
C GLU A 172 21.55 -9.10 -8.83
N ASP A 173 20.41 -8.96 -9.53
CA ASP A 173 20.31 -8.22 -10.79
C ASP A 173 19.70 -6.82 -10.57
N PRO A 174 20.49 -5.74 -10.67
CA PRO A 174 20.00 -4.37 -10.53
C PRO A 174 18.87 -4.01 -11.50
N ARG A 175 18.75 -4.69 -12.64
CA ARG A 175 17.67 -4.45 -13.61
C ARG A 175 16.28 -4.76 -13.03
N GLN A 176 16.20 -5.70 -12.09
CA GLN A 176 14.94 -6.01 -11.40
C GLN A 176 14.51 -4.85 -10.48
N LEU A 177 15.47 -4.18 -9.84
CA LEU A 177 15.22 -2.99 -9.04
C LEU A 177 14.80 -1.81 -9.93
N GLU A 178 15.51 -1.59 -11.03
CA GLU A 178 15.17 -0.55 -12.00
C GLU A 178 13.74 -0.73 -12.52
N LEU A 179 13.38 -1.95 -12.95
CA LEU A 179 12.02 -2.28 -13.39
C LEU A 179 10.98 -1.96 -12.31
N LEU A 180 11.25 -2.31 -11.05
CA LEU A 180 10.30 -2.10 -9.96
C LEU A 180 10.21 -0.63 -9.54
N VAL A 181 11.30 0.12 -9.62
CA VAL A 181 11.32 1.58 -9.43
C VAL A 181 10.46 2.25 -10.50
N GLU A 182 10.69 1.94 -11.78
CA GLU A 182 9.90 2.45 -12.89
C GLU A 182 8.42 2.14 -12.69
N TYR A 183 8.11 0.88 -12.34
CA TYR A 183 6.75 0.45 -12.04
C TYR A 183 6.10 1.28 -10.93
N VAL A 184 6.76 1.45 -9.78
CA VAL A 184 6.21 2.19 -8.65
C VAL A 184 5.98 3.65 -9.02
N ARG A 185 6.95 4.31 -9.66
CA ARG A 185 6.81 5.71 -10.13
C ARG A 185 5.62 5.86 -11.07
N LYS A 186 5.52 4.95 -12.03
CA LYS A 186 4.44 4.89 -13.03
C LYS A 186 3.07 4.70 -12.39
N GLN A 187 2.96 3.80 -11.40
CA GLN A 187 1.69 3.55 -10.72
C GLN A 187 1.28 4.70 -9.82
N ILE A 188 2.19 5.28 -9.05
CA ILE A 188 1.89 6.44 -8.20
C ILE A 188 1.39 7.61 -9.05
N GLN A 189 2.10 7.93 -10.14
CA GLN A 189 1.66 8.96 -11.08
C GLN A 189 0.26 8.68 -11.64
N TYR A 190 -0.02 7.42 -12.00
CA TYR A 190 -1.32 7.03 -12.53
C TYR A 190 -2.43 7.13 -11.47
N LEU A 191 -2.18 6.68 -10.24
CA LEU A 191 -3.14 6.79 -9.13
C LEU A 191 -3.41 8.24 -8.75
N ASP A 192 -2.39 9.09 -8.73
CA ASP A 192 -2.53 10.53 -8.44
C ASP A 192 -3.35 11.25 -9.52
N SER A 193 -3.37 10.74 -10.76
CA SER A 193 -4.22 11.28 -11.82
C SER A 193 -5.71 10.94 -11.69
N MET A 194 -6.07 9.99 -10.81
CA MET A 194 -7.46 9.59 -10.59
C MET A 194 -8.20 10.55 -9.65
N ASN A 195 -9.50 10.74 -9.89
CA ASN A 195 -10.36 11.55 -9.03
C ASN A 195 -10.56 10.87 -7.66
N GLY A 196 -10.26 11.61 -6.58
CA GLY A 196 -10.33 11.10 -5.22
C GLY A 196 -11.75 10.82 -4.71
N GLU A 197 -12.72 11.66 -5.10
CA GLU A 197 -14.12 11.46 -4.74
C GLU A 197 -14.67 10.20 -5.41
N ASP A 198 -14.34 9.98 -6.68
CA ASP A 198 -14.72 8.76 -7.40
C ASP A 198 -14.09 7.51 -6.76
N LEU A 199 -12.82 7.58 -6.34
CA LEU A 199 -12.16 6.49 -5.62
C LEU A 199 -12.82 6.20 -4.27
N LEU A 200 -13.23 7.24 -3.52
CA LEU A 200 -13.94 7.10 -2.25
C LEU A 200 -15.33 6.45 -2.42
N LEU A 201 -15.96 6.63 -3.58
CA LEU A 201 -17.28 6.08 -3.90
C LEU A 201 -17.20 4.66 -4.46
N THR A 202 -16.29 4.43 -5.42
CA THR A 202 -16.24 3.20 -6.22
C THR A 202 -15.22 2.20 -5.68
N GLY A 203 -14.08 2.68 -5.18
CA GLY A 203 -12.93 1.86 -4.84
C GLY A 203 -12.27 1.18 -6.04
N GLU A 204 -12.57 1.60 -7.27
CA GLU A 204 -12.05 0.93 -8.45
C GLU A 204 -10.66 1.45 -8.80
N VAL A 205 -9.69 0.53 -8.79
CA VAL A 205 -8.32 0.80 -9.22
C VAL A 205 -7.99 -0.15 -10.36
N SER A 206 -7.38 0.39 -11.41
CA SER A 206 -6.71 -0.34 -12.47
C SER A 206 -5.20 -0.25 -12.26
N TRP A 207 -4.49 -1.33 -12.57
CA TRP A 207 -3.04 -1.36 -12.51
C TRP A 207 -2.49 -1.32 -13.92
N ARG A 208 -1.51 -0.45 -14.14
CA ARG A 208 -0.67 -0.51 -15.35
C ARG A 208 0.18 -1.79 -15.34
N PRO A 209 0.57 -2.35 -16.50
CA PRO A 209 1.36 -3.58 -16.54
C PRO A 209 2.76 -3.36 -15.93
N LEU A 210 3.36 -4.42 -15.38
CA LEU A 210 4.73 -4.35 -14.84
C LEU A 210 5.73 -3.94 -15.94
N VAL A 211 5.66 -4.63 -17.08
CA VAL A 211 6.45 -4.30 -18.27
C VAL A 211 5.55 -3.62 -19.29
N GLU A 212 5.89 -2.40 -19.68
CA GLU A 212 5.15 -1.66 -20.69
C GLU A 212 5.53 -2.15 -22.09
N LYS A 213 4.57 -2.69 -22.84
CA LYS A 213 4.80 -3.15 -24.22
C LYS A 213 4.72 -2.01 -25.24
N ASP A 214 4.03 -0.92 -24.91
CA ASP A 214 3.83 0.25 -25.76
C ASP A 214 4.22 1.54 -25.00
N PRO A 215 5.29 2.25 -25.40
CA PRO A 215 5.73 3.50 -24.78
C PRO A 215 4.66 4.60 -24.78
N GLN A 216 3.69 4.57 -25.71
CA GLN A 216 2.66 5.61 -25.82
C GLN A 216 1.56 5.51 -24.77
N SER A 217 1.42 4.37 -24.08
CA SER A 217 0.43 4.20 -23.01
C SER A 217 0.72 5.06 -21.77
N VAL A 218 1.94 5.59 -21.64
CA VAL A 218 2.36 6.49 -20.56
C VAL A 218 1.64 7.84 -20.63
N LEU A 219 1.19 8.26 -21.81
CA LEU A 219 0.72 9.63 -22.06
C LEU A 219 -0.81 9.79 -22.03
N LYS A 220 -1.59 8.70 -21.95
CA LYS A 220 -3.06 8.78 -22.05
C LYS A 220 -3.73 8.12 -20.85
N PRO A 221 -4.33 8.89 -19.94
CA PRO A 221 -5.32 8.36 -19.01
C PRO A 221 -6.44 7.70 -19.83
N ARG A 222 -6.74 6.42 -19.58
CA ARG A 222 -7.97 5.81 -20.11
C ARG A 222 -9.14 6.55 -19.48
N SER A 223 -9.91 7.27 -20.28
CA SER A 223 -11.17 7.87 -19.85
C SER A 223 -12.09 6.77 -19.31
N PRO A 224 -12.83 7.02 -18.23
CA PRO A 224 -13.81 6.07 -17.73
C PRO A 224 -14.82 5.77 -18.85
N ILE A 225 -15.03 4.48 -19.12
CA ILE A 225 -16.10 4.02 -20.01
C ILE A 225 -17.37 4.07 -19.18
N TYR A 226 -18.13 5.16 -19.30
CA TYR A 226 -19.52 5.14 -18.86
C TYR A 226 -20.29 4.35 -19.90
N ASN A 227 -20.86 3.21 -19.49
CA ASN A 227 -21.82 2.51 -20.33
C ASN A 227 -23.08 3.38 -20.39
N ASP A 228 -23.29 4.06 -21.52
CA ASP A 228 -24.49 4.86 -21.81
C ASP A 228 -25.75 4.00 -22.07
N GLU A 229 -25.81 2.77 -21.55
CA GLU A 229 -27.02 1.93 -21.63
C GLU A 229 -27.75 1.96 -20.29
N GLY A 230 -28.52 3.03 -20.09
CA GLY A 230 -29.33 3.23 -18.89
C GLY A 230 -30.28 4.42 -19.01
N LEU A 231 -31.10 4.45 -20.06
CA LEU A 231 -32.36 5.21 -20.12
C LEU A 231 -33.47 4.29 -20.63
#